data_AF-D8RJ58-F1
#
_entry.id   AF-D8RJ58-F1
#
_cell.length_a   1.000
_cell.length_b   1.000
_cell.length_c   1.000
_cell.angle_alpha   90.00
_cell.angle_beta   90.00
_cell.angle_gamma   90.00
#
_symmetry.space_group_name_H-M   'P 1'
#
loop_
_entity.id
_entity.type
_entity.pdbx_description
1 polymer ?
#
loop_
_entity_poly.entity_id
_entity_poly.type
_entity_poly.pdbx_seq_one_letter_code
_entity_poly.pdbx_strand_id
1 'polypeptide(L)'
;VFAYGQTSSGKTYTMQGSANYPGIIRDVFDSIFYWRSNLGINSNREFLVRVSYMDIYNEEMNGLLTREFQGNICKYFSHSYTSLYRRGCLLLDSERKLLTVLTILKAWRRY
;
A
#
# COMPACT_ATOMS: atom_id res chain seq x y z
N VAL A 1 5.09 9.73 5.57
CA VAL A 1 6.19 10.27 4.75
C VAL A 1 5.60 10.71 3.42
N PHE A 2 5.89 11.94 2.99
CA PHE A 2 5.42 12.46 1.71
C PHE A 2 6.62 12.90 0.87
N ALA A 3 6.60 12.60 -0.43
CA ALA A 3 7.58 13.12 -1.37
C ALA A 3 6.96 14.28 -2.14
N TYR A 4 7.56 15.47 -2.06
CA TYR A 4 7.11 16.69 -2.71
C TYR A 4 8.22 17.26 -3.62
N GLY A 5 7.84 17.97 -4.67
CA GLY A 5 8.76 18.54 -5.66
C GLY A 5 8.16 18.59 -7.07
N GLN A 6 8.89 19.17 -8.00
CA GLN A 6 8.47 19.28 -9.41
C GLN A 6 8.35 17.92 -10.12
N THR A 7 7.61 17.84 -11.22
CA THR A 7 7.58 16.64 -12.07
C THR A 7 9.01 16.30 -12.52
N SER A 8 9.33 15.01 -12.63
CA SER A 8 10.69 14.51 -12.90
C SER A 8 11.73 14.69 -11.79
N SER A 9 11.38 15.24 -10.61
CA SER A 9 12.33 15.39 -9.48
C SER A 9 12.64 14.10 -8.71
N GLY A 10 12.19 12.93 -9.19
CA GLY A 10 12.45 11.66 -8.53
C GLY A 10 11.50 11.26 -7.39
N LYS A 11 10.38 11.96 -7.15
CA LYS A 11 9.41 11.60 -6.09
C LYS A 11 8.99 10.12 -6.11
N THR A 12 8.65 9.61 -7.30
CA THR A 12 8.30 8.20 -7.52
C THR A 12 9.49 7.28 -7.25
N TYR A 13 10.68 7.68 -7.71
CA TYR A 13 11.90 6.90 -7.50
C TYR A 13 12.24 6.79 -6.01
N THR A 14 12.11 7.87 -5.23
CA THR A 14 12.33 7.82 -3.77
C THR A 14 11.31 6.93 -3.06
N MET A 15 10.02 7.06 -3.38
CA MET A 15 8.97 6.34 -2.67
C MET A 15 8.87 4.86 -3.08
N GLN A 16 8.92 4.56 -4.38
CA GLN A 16 8.68 3.22 -4.93
C GLN A 16 9.97 2.52 -5.36
N GLY A 17 10.99 3.29 -5.75
CA GLY A 17 12.24 2.75 -6.27
C GLY A 17 12.12 2.17 -7.69
N SER A 18 13.15 1.43 -8.05
CA SER A 18 13.26 0.61 -9.24
C SER A 18 13.37 -0.87 -8.86
N ALA A 19 13.55 -1.76 -9.84
CA ALA A 19 13.78 -3.18 -9.56
C ALA A 19 15.11 -3.43 -8.81
N ASN A 20 16.14 -2.64 -9.12
CA ASN A 20 17.49 -2.81 -8.56
C ASN A 20 17.70 -1.97 -7.30
N TYR A 21 16.95 -0.87 -7.16
CA TYR A 21 17.06 0.05 -6.04
C TYR A 21 15.68 0.22 -5.40
N PRO A 22 15.36 -0.55 -4.34
CA PRO A 22 14.09 -0.43 -3.65
C PRO A 22 13.92 0.99 -3.09
N GLY A 23 12.68 1.48 -3.07
CA GLY A 23 12.33 2.77 -2.46
C GLY A 23 11.79 2.59 -1.05
N ILE A 24 11.48 3.71 -0.42
CA ILE A 24 11.01 3.79 0.98
C ILE A 24 9.88 2.81 1.28
N ILE A 25 8.90 2.65 0.37
CA ILE A 25 7.76 1.75 0.59
C ILE A 25 8.23 0.30 0.80
N ARG A 26 9.20 -0.17 -0.01
CA ARG A 26 9.70 -1.54 0.09
C ARG A 26 10.50 -1.73 1.40
N ASP A 27 11.39 -0.78 1.70
CA ASP A 27 12.25 -0.85 2.90
C ASP A 27 11.44 -0.84 4.20
N VAL A 28 10.37 -0.04 4.27
CA VAL A 28 9.46 -0.01 5.41
C VAL A 28 8.80 -1.36 5.61
N PHE A 29 8.33 -1.97 4.52
CA PHE A 29 7.69 -3.28 4.63
C PHE A 29 8.67 -4.37 5.04
N ASP A 30 9.85 -4.43 4.42
CA ASP A 30 10.86 -5.42 4.78
C ASP A 30 11.26 -5.28 6.25
N SER A 31 11.36 -4.05 6.77
CA SER A 31 11.60 -3.77 8.19
C SER A 31 10.47 -4.27 9.09
N ILE A 32 9.21 -4.05 8.72
CA ILE A 32 8.03 -4.52 9.48
C ILE A 32 8.01 -6.05 9.56
N PHE A 33 8.24 -6.73 8.43
CA PHE A 33 8.27 -8.20 8.40
C PHE A 33 9.47 -8.78 9.13
N TYR A 34 10.64 -8.17 9.01
CA TYR A 34 11.83 -8.55 9.78
C TYR A 34 11.55 -8.45 11.28
N TRP A 35 10.97 -7.34 11.75
CA TRP A 35 10.68 -7.15 13.18
C TRP A 35 9.61 -8.11 13.68
N ARG A 36 8.55 -8.34 12.90
CA ARG A 36 7.51 -9.34 13.20
C ARG A 36 8.12 -10.73 13.39
N SER A 37 8.99 -11.16 12.48
CA SER A 37 9.63 -12.48 12.56
C SER A 37 10.53 -12.60 13.78
N ASN A 38 11.34 -11.58 14.08
CA ASN A 38 12.29 -11.64 15.21
C ASN A 38 11.63 -11.52 16.58
N LEU A 39 10.56 -10.74 16.73
CA LEU A 39 9.87 -10.57 18.01
C LEU A 39 8.73 -11.55 18.23
N GLY A 40 8.12 -12.07 17.15
CA GLY A 40 7.10 -13.12 17.23
C GLY A 40 7.65 -14.39 17.89
N ILE A 41 8.91 -14.72 17.63
CA ILE A 41 9.59 -15.90 18.20
C ILE A 41 9.68 -15.83 19.74
N ASN A 42 9.89 -14.64 20.30
CA ASN A 42 10.21 -14.48 21.73
C ASN A 42 9.01 -14.13 22.61
N SER A 43 7.83 -13.79 22.05
CA SER A 43 6.77 -13.13 22.83
C SER A 43 5.37 -13.73 22.76
N ASN A 44 5.12 -14.81 22.00
CA ASN A 44 3.77 -15.37 21.79
C ASN A 44 2.72 -14.29 21.44
N ARG A 45 3.14 -13.26 20.70
CA ARG A 45 2.28 -12.15 20.26
C ARG A 45 1.99 -12.28 18.78
N GLU A 46 0.71 -12.20 18.44
CA GLU A 46 0.27 -12.10 17.06
C GLU A 46 0.22 -10.64 16.62
N PHE A 47 0.86 -10.34 15.50
CA PHE A 47 0.75 -9.04 14.85
C PHE A 47 -0.21 -9.15 13.67
N LEU A 48 -0.92 -8.06 13.36
CA LEU A 48 -1.79 -7.98 12.18
C LEU A 48 -1.37 -6.75 11.38
N VAL A 49 -0.90 -6.97 10.15
CA VAL A 49 -0.49 -5.90 9.24
C VAL A 49 -1.61 -5.70 8.21
N ARG A 50 -2.13 -4.47 8.14
CA ARG A 50 -3.14 -4.07 7.14
C ARG A 50 -2.55 -3.01 6.24
N VAL A 51 -2.79 -3.15 4.94
CA VAL A 51 -2.34 -2.17 3.94
C VAL A 51 -3.51 -1.72 3.11
N SER A 52 -3.65 -0.41 2.97
CA SER A 52 -4.55 0.22 2.01
C SER A 52 -3.71 1.12 1.12
N TYR A 53 -4.09 1.24 -0.14
CA TYR A 53 -3.45 2.12 -1.10
C TYR A 53 -4.52 2.82 -1.91
N MET A 54 -4.38 4.13 -2.02
CA MET A 54 -5.37 5.01 -2.61
C MET A 54 -4.64 6.03 -3.48
N ASP A 55 -5.23 6.35 -4.62
CA ASP A 55 -4.84 7.53 -5.38
C ASP A 55 -5.88 8.63 -5.22
N ILE A 56 -5.42 9.88 -5.27
CA ILE A 56 -6.30 11.05 -5.24
C ILE A 56 -5.99 11.83 -6.51
N TYR A 57 -6.93 11.79 -7.45
CA TYR A 57 -6.81 12.46 -8.72
C TYR A 57 -8.11 13.22 -9.00
N ASN A 58 -7.99 14.48 -9.41
CA ASN A 58 -9.16 15.35 -9.68
C ASN A 58 -10.17 15.41 -8.51
N GLU A 59 -9.67 15.49 -7.28
CA GLU A 59 -10.48 15.46 -6.05
C GLU A 59 -11.29 14.17 -5.83
N GLU A 60 -11.15 13.18 -6.72
CA GLU A 60 -11.70 11.86 -6.54
C GLU A 60 -10.65 10.95 -5.91
N MET A 61 -11.02 10.33 -4.80
CA MET A 61 -10.26 9.24 -4.23
C MET A 61 -10.50 7.98 -5.07
N ASN A 62 -9.53 7.07 -5.17
CA ASN A 62 -9.62 5.81 -5.90
C ASN A 62 -8.85 4.71 -5.16
N GLY A 63 -9.55 3.63 -4.77
CA GLY A 63 -8.96 2.55 -3.96
C GLY A 63 -8.28 1.53 -4.84
N LEU A 64 -6.96 1.33 -4.68
CA LEU A 64 -6.16 0.55 -5.63
C LEU A 64 -5.98 -0.93 -5.25
N LEU A 65 -6.40 -1.32 -4.04
CA LEU A 65 -6.24 -2.68 -3.51
C LEU A 65 -7.57 -3.43 -3.32
N THR A 66 -8.69 -2.85 -3.74
CA THR A 66 -10.03 -3.45 -3.61
C THR A 66 -10.32 -4.35 -4.81
N ARG A 67 -10.73 -5.60 -4.59
CA ARG A 67 -11.09 -6.57 -5.65
C ARG A 67 -12.50 -6.41 -6.21
N GLU A 68 -13.29 -5.43 -5.75
CA GLU A 68 -14.63 -5.18 -6.28
C GLU A 68 -14.55 -4.38 -7.58
N PHE A 69 -14.08 -5.05 -8.63
CA PHE A 69 -14.41 -4.72 -10.01
C PHE A 69 -15.87 -5.14 -10.27
N GLN A 70 -16.81 -4.38 -9.75
CA GLN A 70 -18.18 -4.37 -10.26
C GLN A 70 -18.55 -2.95 -10.66
N GLY A 71 -18.18 -2.60 -11.89
CA GLY A 71 -18.93 -1.69 -12.74
C GLY A 71 -18.98 -0.21 -12.38
N ASN A 72 -18.44 0.24 -11.24
CA ASN A 72 -18.41 1.65 -10.89
C ASN A 72 -17.12 1.97 -10.16
N ILE A 73 -16.50 3.09 -10.55
CA ILE A 73 -15.59 3.87 -9.70
C ILE A 73 -16.07 3.71 -8.27
N CYS A 74 -15.20 3.25 -7.36
CA CYS A 74 -15.55 3.14 -5.95
C CYS A 74 -15.71 4.58 -5.42
N LYS A 75 -16.88 5.18 -5.69
CA LYS A 75 -17.22 6.55 -5.33
C LYS A 75 -17.32 6.58 -3.81
N TYR A 76 -16.49 7.43 -3.23
CA TYR A 76 -16.36 7.61 -1.79
C TYR A 76 -17.62 8.29 -1.27
N PHE A 77 -18.65 7.51 -0.98
CA PHE A 77 -19.81 8.04 -0.28
C PHE A 77 -19.43 8.29 1.18
N SER A 78 -19.72 9.52 1.61
CA SER A 78 -19.60 10.07 2.96
C SER A 78 -20.31 9.20 4.00
N HIS A 79 -19.65 8.12 4.41
CA HIS A 79 -19.98 7.41 5.64
C HIS A 79 -18.68 7.21 6.39
N SER A 80 -18.58 7.94 7.51
CA SER A 80 -17.50 7.98 8.50
C SER A 80 -16.13 7.51 7.99
N TYR A 81 -15.15 8.42 7.89
CA TYR A 81 -13.77 8.12 7.47
C TYR A 81 -13.17 6.81 8.05
N THR A 82 -13.62 6.38 9.24
CA THR A 82 -13.30 5.11 9.91
C THR A 82 -13.85 3.83 9.25
N SER A 83 -15.04 3.82 8.64
CA SER A 83 -15.58 2.61 7.98
C SER A 83 -14.86 2.27 6.68
N LEU A 84 -14.22 3.25 6.06
CA LEU A 84 -13.51 3.17 4.79
C LEU A 84 -12.20 2.37 4.88
N TYR A 85 -11.42 2.63 5.94
CA TYR A 85 -10.20 1.88 6.25
C TYR A 85 -10.43 0.37 6.42
N ARG A 86 -11.65 -0.03 6.82
CA ARG A 86 -11.97 -1.44 7.09
C ARG A 86 -12.28 -2.24 5.83
N ARG A 87 -12.78 -1.61 4.75
CA ARG A 87 -13.19 -2.28 3.51
C ARG A 87 -12.13 -2.24 2.40
N GLY A 88 -11.27 -1.22 2.38
CA GLY A 88 -10.24 -1.02 1.34
C GLY A 88 -8.84 -1.53 1.69
N CYS A 89 -8.70 -2.42 2.68
CA CYS A 89 -7.39 -2.90 3.15
C CYS A 89 -7.17 -4.40 2.89
N LEU A 90 -5.97 -4.74 2.44
CA LEU A 90 -5.49 -6.12 2.36
C LEU A 90 -4.76 -6.50 3.65
N LEU A 91 -5.10 -7.66 4.19
CA LEU A 91 -4.35 -8.27 5.30
C LEU A 91 -3.06 -8.88 4.75
N LEU A 92 -1.94 -8.38 5.25
CA LEU A 92 -0.62 -8.90 4.98
C LEU A 92 -0.21 -9.90 6.06
N ASP A 93 -0.42 -11.18 5.78
CA ASP A 93 -0.01 -12.32 6.63
C ASP A 93 1.31 -12.97 6.17
N SER A 94 1.70 -12.75 4.91
CA SER A 94 2.87 -13.36 4.27
C SER A 94 3.54 -12.39 3.29
N GLU A 95 4.85 -12.53 3.12
CA GLU A 95 5.63 -11.81 2.11
C GLU A 95 5.09 -12.00 0.68
N ARG A 96 4.46 -13.14 0.39
CA ARG A 96 3.83 -13.38 -0.92
C ARG A 96 2.74 -12.35 -1.23
N LYS A 97 1.92 -11.99 -0.24
CA LYS A 97 0.87 -10.98 -0.42
C LYS A 97 1.44 -9.58 -0.62
N LEU A 98 2.60 -9.29 -0.04
CA LEU A 98 3.30 -8.05 -0.27
C LEU A 98 3.78 -7.92 -1.72
N LEU A 99 4.34 -8.99 -2.30
CA LEU A 99 4.71 -8.99 -3.71
C LEU A 99 3.48 -8.76 -4.61
N THR A 100 2.32 -9.30 -4.25
CA THR A 100 1.05 -9.02 -4.95
C THR A 100 0.70 -7.54 -4.88
N VAL A 101 0.76 -6.92 -3.69
CA VAL A 101 0.51 -5.48 -3.53
C VAL A 101 1.46 -4.66 -4.40
N LEU A 102 2.77 -4.89 -4.30
CA LEU A 102 3.77 -4.15 -5.09
C LEU A 102 3.57 -4.34 -6.60
N THR A 103 3.13 -5.52 -7.04
CA THR A 103 2.81 -5.80 -8.44
C THR A 103 1.59 -5.01 -8.90
N ILE A 104 0.52 -4.98 -8.10
CA ILE A 104 -0.69 -4.18 -8.39
C ILE A 104 -0.32 -2.70 -8.49
N LEU A 105 0.49 -2.18 -7.57
CA LEU A 105 0.95 -0.79 -7.57
C LEU A 105 1.80 -0.45 -8.80
N LYS A 106 2.66 -1.37 -9.25
CA LYS A 106 3.45 -1.22 -10.47
C LYS A 106 2.58 -1.26 -11.73
N ALA A 107 1.55 -2.11 -11.76
CA ALA A 107 0.65 -2.24 -12.90
C ALA A 107 -0.25 -1.01 -13.06
N TRP A 108 -0.78 -0.48 -11.95
CA TRP A 108 -1.67 0.67 -11.98
C TRP A 108 -1.00 1.94 -12.53
N ARG A 109 0.29 2.15 -12.23
CA ARG A 109 1.05 3.32 -12.72
C ARG A 109 1.50 3.25 -14.19
N ARG A 110 1.26 2.14 -14.89
CA ARG A 110 1.58 2.01 -16.32
C ARG A 110 0.48 2.55 -17.25
N TYR A 111 -0.64 3.00 -16.69
CA TYR A 111 -1.75 3.67 -17.37
C TYR A 111 -1.96 5.05 -16.76
#